data_AF-S8BXB2-F1
#
_entry.id   AF-S8BXB2-F1
#
_cell.length_a   1.000
_cell.length_b   1.000
_cell.length_c   1.000
_cell.angle_alpha   90.00
_cell.angle_beta   90.00
_cell.angle_gamma   90.00
#
_symmetry.space_group_name_H-M   'P 1'
#
loop_
_entity.id
_entity.type
_entity.pdbx_description
1 polymer ?
#
loop_
_entity_poly.entity_id
_entity_poly.type
_entity_poly.pdbx_seq_one_letter_code
_entity_poly.pdbx_strand_id
1 'polypeptide(L)'
;VARDEDLLEQIGKDIFFDLVDHDKVRNFRIQKQLPFNHFKEDVAKEFGVPVQFQRFWIWAKRQNHTYRPNRPLNPQEEAQTVGALREVSNKAHNAELKLFLEVECGPDRHSIPPPDKNKEDILLFFKLYDPEKERLRYVGRLFVKTSGKPMEILAKLNEMAGFAPDEEIDLFEEIKFEPNVMCERLDKRASFRFSQLEDGDIVCFQKQLLPEQEEKVRYPDVPSFLEYVKNRQ
;
A
#
# COMPACT_ATOMS: atom_id res chain seq x y z
N VAL A 1 -0.69 -6.49 12.86
CA VAL A 1 -1.75 -5.90 11.99
C VAL A 1 -1.24 -4.56 11.53
N ALA A 2 -0.95 -4.42 10.24
CA ALA A 2 -0.40 -3.19 9.67
C ALA A 2 -1.51 -2.18 9.34
N ARG A 3 -1.23 -0.89 9.46
CA ARG A 3 -2.13 0.23 9.15
C ARG A 3 -1.40 1.30 8.36
N ASP A 4 -2.14 2.25 7.80
CA ASP A 4 -1.58 3.38 7.07
C ASP A 4 -0.53 4.17 7.88
N GLU A 5 -0.67 4.23 9.22
CA GLU A 5 0.34 4.83 10.10
C GLU A 5 1.67 4.07 10.11
N ASP A 6 1.66 2.73 10.12
CA ASP A 6 2.88 1.93 10.07
C ASP A 6 3.62 2.14 8.74
N LEU A 7 2.86 2.21 7.63
CA LEU A 7 3.38 2.49 6.29
C LEU A 7 4.03 3.89 6.24
N LEU A 8 3.36 4.89 6.82
CA LEU A 8 3.86 6.26 6.91
C LEU A 8 5.14 6.37 7.75
N GLU A 9 5.23 5.61 8.84
CA GLU A 9 6.36 5.65 9.74
C GLU A 9 7.62 4.99 9.16
N GLN A 10 7.45 3.86 8.45
CA GLN A 10 8.54 3.01 7.98
C GLN A 10 9.05 3.35 6.58
N ILE A 11 8.17 3.69 5.62
CA ILE A 11 8.57 3.95 4.23
C ILE A 11 9.46 5.19 4.15
N GLY A 12 10.66 5.01 3.57
CA GLY A 12 11.68 6.05 3.45
C GLY A 12 12.65 6.13 4.63
N LYS A 13 12.47 5.28 5.64
CA LYS A 13 13.36 5.19 6.82
C LYS A 13 13.89 3.78 6.99
N ASP A 14 13.00 2.85 7.32
CA ASP A 14 13.29 1.45 7.61
C ASP A 14 13.25 0.60 6.35
N ILE A 15 12.32 0.93 5.45
CA ILE A 15 12.10 0.23 4.19
C ILE A 15 11.96 1.23 3.05
N PHE A 16 12.39 0.85 1.87
CA PHE A 16 12.24 1.64 0.65
C PHE A 16 11.41 0.89 -0.39
N PHE A 17 11.47 -0.44 -0.38
CA PHE A 17 10.67 -1.32 -1.19
C PHE A 17 9.57 -2.01 -0.36
N ASP A 18 8.48 -2.35 -1.01
CA ASP A 18 7.26 -2.90 -0.40
C ASP A 18 6.60 -1.91 0.58
N LEU A 19 5.59 -2.37 1.33
CA LEU A 19 4.75 -1.49 2.17
C LEU A 19 5.16 -1.42 3.63
N VAL A 20 5.62 -2.53 4.22
CA VAL A 20 5.88 -2.59 5.66
C VAL A 20 6.83 -3.74 6.02
N ASP A 21 7.72 -3.51 6.99
CA ASP A 21 8.40 -4.56 7.74
C ASP A 21 7.46 -5.06 8.84
N HIS A 22 6.94 -6.28 8.64
CA HIS A 22 5.98 -6.88 9.56
C HIS A 22 6.53 -7.13 10.97
N ASP A 23 7.85 -7.24 11.13
CA ASP A 23 8.46 -7.48 12.44
C ASP A 23 8.41 -6.21 13.31
N LYS A 24 8.26 -5.04 12.68
CA LYS A 24 8.15 -3.72 13.31
C LYS A 24 6.72 -3.22 13.48
N VAL A 25 5.72 -4.05 13.14
CA VAL A 25 4.29 -3.71 13.24
C VAL A 25 3.70 -4.24 14.56
N ARG A 26 2.63 -3.61 15.05
CA ARG A 26 1.90 -4.09 16.24
C ARG A 26 1.43 -5.53 16.08
N ASN A 27 1.91 -6.39 16.99
CA ASN A 27 1.60 -7.81 17.04
C ASN A 27 0.57 -8.13 18.13
N PHE A 28 -0.36 -9.04 17.81
CA PHE A 28 -1.40 -9.50 18.73
C PHE A 28 -1.17 -10.96 19.06
N ARG A 29 -0.99 -11.27 20.34
CA ARG A 29 -0.87 -12.65 20.82
C ARG A 29 -2.24 -13.16 21.24
N ILE A 30 -2.83 -13.99 20.39
CA ILE A 30 -4.21 -14.47 20.55
C ILE A 30 -4.31 -15.99 20.48
N GLN A 31 -5.36 -16.53 21.11
CA GLN A 31 -5.65 -17.96 21.08
C GLN A 31 -6.20 -18.37 19.71
N LYS A 32 -5.77 -19.53 19.19
CA LYS A 32 -6.18 -20.00 17.84
C LYS A 32 -7.69 -20.19 17.72
N GLN A 33 -8.34 -20.60 18.80
CA GLN A 33 -9.79 -20.82 18.88
C GLN A 33 -10.61 -19.54 19.06
N LEU A 34 -9.97 -18.38 19.24
CA LEU A 34 -10.68 -17.11 19.38
C LEU A 34 -11.45 -16.81 18.09
N PRO A 35 -12.77 -16.55 18.16
CA PRO A 35 -13.54 -16.09 17.01
C PRO A 35 -12.95 -14.79 16.46
N PHE A 36 -12.84 -14.67 15.13
CA PHE A 36 -12.24 -13.49 14.51
C PHE A 36 -13.02 -12.21 14.84
N ASN A 37 -14.34 -12.28 14.93
CA ASN A 37 -15.17 -11.14 15.39
C ASN A 37 -14.80 -10.64 16.80
N HIS A 38 -14.43 -11.53 17.72
CA HIS A 38 -13.94 -11.09 19.04
C HIS A 38 -12.55 -10.48 18.95
N PHE A 39 -11.70 -10.96 18.03
CA PHE A 39 -10.41 -10.32 17.77
C PHE A 39 -10.57 -8.89 17.23
N LYS A 40 -11.61 -8.59 16.42
CA LYS A 40 -11.91 -7.21 15.97
C LYS A 40 -12.14 -6.26 17.16
N GLU A 41 -12.72 -6.74 18.25
CA GLU A 41 -12.89 -5.95 19.48
C GLU A 41 -11.57 -5.66 20.19
N ASP A 42 -10.63 -6.60 20.20
CA ASP A 42 -9.29 -6.37 20.75
C ASP A 42 -8.51 -5.36 19.90
N VAL A 43 -8.64 -5.44 18.57
CA VAL A 43 -8.12 -4.43 17.64
C VAL A 43 -8.77 -3.07 17.86
N ALA A 44 -10.08 -3.03 18.14
CA ALA A 44 -10.79 -1.79 18.41
C ALA A 44 -10.29 -1.10 19.69
N LYS A 45 -10.02 -1.87 20.75
CA LYS A 45 -9.46 -1.33 22.00
C LYS A 45 -8.03 -0.83 21.82
N GLU A 46 -7.22 -1.55 21.06
CA GLU A 46 -5.81 -1.21 20.87
C GLU A 46 -5.64 0.02 19.98
N PHE A 47 -6.40 0.12 18.89
CA PHE A 47 -6.24 1.19 17.89
C PHE A 47 -7.29 2.29 17.98
N GLY A 48 -8.31 2.15 18.83
CA GLY A 48 -9.40 3.12 18.95
C GLY A 48 -10.34 3.17 17.74
N VAL A 49 -10.34 2.13 16.91
CA VAL A 49 -11.18 2.06 15.69
C VAL A 49 -12.35 1.10 15.93
N PRO A 50 -13.59 1.58 16.02
CA PRO A 50 -14.77 0.71 16.18
C PRO A 50 -14.87 -0.39 15.11
N VAL A 51 -15.38 -1.56 15.50
CA VAL A 51 -15.45 -2.77 14.64
C VAL A 51 -16.13 -2.53 13.29
N GLN A 52 -17.17 -1.70 13.26
CA GLN A 52 -17.91 -1.37 12.03
C GLN A 52 -17.12 -0.51 11.04
N PHE A 53 -15.99 0.07 11.46
CA PHE A 53 -15.11 0.88 10.62
C PHE A 53 -13.82 0.13 10.24
N GLN A 54 -13.72 -1.16 10.57
CA GLN A 54 -12.56 -2.00 10.29
C GLN A 54 -12.83 -2.89 9.06
N ARG A 55 -12.01 -2.75 8.02
CA ARG A 55 -11.91 -3.75 6.93
C ARG A 55 -10.53 -4.38 6.92
N PHE A 56 -10.47 -5.70 7.05
CA PHE A 56 -9.19 -6.43 7.07
C PHE A 56 -8.87 -7.00 5.70
N TRP A 57 -7.61 -6.85 5.31
CA TRP A 57 -7.03 -7.42 4.09
C TRP A 57 -6.01 -8.49 4.43
N ILE A 58 -6.09 -9.60 3.70
CA ILE A 58 -5.06 -10.65 3.77
C ILE A 58 -3.88 -10.26 2.90
N TRP A 59 -2.68 -10.52 3.40
CA TRP A 59 -1.46 -10.39 2.63
C TRP A 59 -1.16 -11.69 1.88
N ALA A 60 -0.64 -11.58 0.66
CA ALA A 60 -0.23 -12.73 -0.12
C ALA A 60 1.15 -12.53 -0.72
N LYS A 61 1.93 -13.62 -0.78
CA LYS A 61 3.20 -13.65 -1.49
C LYS A 61 2.93 -13.85 -2.97
N ARG A 62 3.49 -12.99 -3.80
CA ARG A 62 3.30 -13.01 -5.25
C ARG A 62 4.44 -13.76 -5.95
N GLN A 63 4.26 -14.03 -7.25
CA GLN A 63 5.27 -14.72 -8.07
C GLN A 63 6.59 -13.95 -8.17
N ASN A 64 6.52 -12.62 -8.14
CA ASN A 64 7.68 -11.72 -8.16
C ASN A 64 8.33 -11.51 -6.78
N HIS A 65 8.06 -12.39 -5.82
CA HIS A 65 8.56 -12.39 -4.45
C HIS A 65 8.15 -11.20 -3.56
N THR A 66 7.32 -10.28 -4.04
CA THR A 66 6.71 -9.24 -3.20
C THR A 66 5.67 -9.84 -2.24
N TYR A 67 5.38 -9.12 -1.15
CA TYR A 67 4.35 -9.50 -0.18
C TYR A 67 3.42 -8.32 0.03
N ARG A 68 2.21 -8.38 -0.52
CA ARG A 68 1.28 -7.23 -0.58
C ARG A 68 -0.12 -7.58 -0.06
N PRO A 69 -0.92 -6.61 0.40
CA PRO A 69 -2.35 -6.78 0.60
C PRO A 69 -3.00 -7.27 -0.69
N ASN A 70 -3.72 -8.38 -0.66
CA ASN A 70 -4.24 -9.02 -1.87
C ASN A 70 -5.76 -8.86 -2.02
N ARG A 71 -6.52 -9.07 -0.95
CA ARG A 71 -7.98 -8.91 -0.96
C ARG A 71 -8.52 -8.71 0.45
N PRO A 72 -9.71 -8.12 0.60
CA PRO A 72 -10.39 -8.10 1.89
C PRO A 72 -10.83 -9.51 2.32
N LEU A 73 -10.98 -9.69 3.63
CA LEU A 73 -11.70 -10.83 4.19
C LEU A 73 -13.16 -10.78 3.77
N ASN A 74 -13.71 -11.95 3.46
CA ASN A 74 -15.14 -12.08 3.19
C ASN A 74 -15.92 -12.43 4.48
N PRO A 75 -17.26 -12.25 4.51
CA PRO A 75 -18.05 -12.52 5.71
C PRO A 75 -17.95 -13.96 6.24
N GLN A 76 -17.75 -14.95 5.36
CA GLN A 76 -17.58 -16.35 5.79
C GLN A 76 -16.24 -16.57 6.49
N GLU A 77 -15.19 -15.87 6.05
CA GLU A 77 -13.87 -15.87 6.69
C GLU A 77 -13.90 -15.16 8.05
N GLU A 78 -14.57 -14.00 8.15
CA GLU A 78 -14.72 -13.28 9.43
C GLU A 78 -15.56 -14.06 10.47
N ALA A 79 -16.43 -14.98 10.02
CA ALA A 79 -17.19 -15.84 10.90
C ALA A 79 -16.37 -17.00 11.51
N GLN A 80 -15.12 -17.22 11.06
CA GLN A 80 -14.27 -18.30 11.56
C GLN A 80 -13.46 -17.90 12.80
N THR A 81 -12.69 -18.87 13.33
CA THR A 81 -11.66 -18.59 14.34
C THR A 81 -10.39 -18.05 13.67
N VAL A 82 -9.59 -17.31 14.42
CA VAL A 82 -8.30 -16.78 13.93
C VAL A 82 -7.39 -17.91 13.43
N GLY A 83 -7.38 -19.05 14.14
CA GLY A 83 -6.58 -20.21 13.78
C GLY A 83 -6.96 -20.81 12.44
N ALA A 84 -8.27 -20.94 12.17
CA ALA A 84 -8.78 -21.42 10.88
C ALA A 84 -8.46 -20.43 9.76
N LEU A 85 -8.65 -19.13 10.01
CA LEU A 85 -8.33 -18.08 9.04
C LEU A 85 -6.83 -18.08 8.67
N ARG A 86 -5.95 -18.28 9.66
CA ARG A 86 -4.50 -18.43 9.43
C ARG A 86 -4.21 -19.57 8.44
N GLU A 87 -4.83 -20.72 8.64
CA GLU A 87 -4.57 -21.91 7.80
C GLU A 87 -5.01 -21.71 6.34
N VAL A 88 -6.11 -20.99 6.11
CA VAL A 88 -6.56 -20.66 4.75
C VAL A 88 -5.68 -19.60 4.09
N SER A 89 -5.24 -18.60 4.86
CA SER A 89 -4.42 -17.49 4.35
C SER A 89 -2.96 -17.89 4.07
N ASN A 90 -2.43 -18.89 4.77
CA ASN A 90 -0.99 -19.14 4.81
C ASN A 90 -0.65 -20.60 4.51
N LYS A 91 -0.40 -20.89 3.22
CA LYS A 91 -0.01 -22.22 2.72
C LYS A 91 1.37 -22.70 3.20
N ALA A 92 2.18 -21.83 3.80
CA ALA A 92 3.56 -22.11 4.19
C ALA A 92 3.74 -22.51 5.67
N HIS A 93 2.66 -22.84 6.40
CA HIS A 93 2.70 -23.23 7.81
C HIS A 93 3.38 -22.23 8.76
N ASN A 94 3.41 -20.93 8.41
CA ASN A 94 3.90 -19.92 9.34
C ASN A 94 2.88 -19.73 10.49
N ALA A 95 3.37 -19.49 11.71
CA ALA A 95 2.51 -19.38 12.89
C ALA A 95 1.65 -18.09 12.91
N GLU A 96 1.92 -17.17 12.00
CA GLU A 96 1.39 -15.81 11.96
C GLU A 96 0.33 -15.62 10.89
N LEU A 97 -0.70 -14.84 11.25
CA LEU A 97 -1.70 -14.29 10.34
C LEU A 97 -1.39 -12.80 10.14
N LYS A 98 -0.91 -12.43 8.95
CA LYS A 98 -0.58 -11.05 8.61
C LYS A 98 -1.78 -10.37 7.94
N LEU A 99 -2.19 -9.25 8.51
CA LEU A 99 -3.36 -8.48 8.07
C LEU A 99 -3.00 -7.02 7.89
N PHE A 100 -3.59 -6.38 6.89
CA PHE A 100 -3.65 -4.93 6.76
C PHE A 100 -5.05 -4.47 7.20
N LEU A 101 -5.11 -3.52 8.13
CA LEU A 101 -6.35 -2.92 8.60
C LEU A 101 -6.58 -1.62 7.82
N GLU A 102 -7.61 -1.63 7.02
CA GLU A 102 -8.10 -0.47 6.32
C GLU A 102 -9.08 0.30 7.20
N VAL A 103 -8.81 1.60 7.36
CA VAL A 103 -9.65 2.55 8.09
C VAL A 103 -9.88 3.77 7.21
N GLU A 104 -11.13 4.16 7.05
CA GLU A 104 -11.50 5.38 6.34
C GLU A 104 -11.78 6.51 7.32
N CYS A 105 -11.34 7.72 6.98
CA CYS A 105 -11.54 8.92 7.78
C CYS A 105 -12.48 9.89 7.06
N GLY A 106 -13.55 10.30 7.73
CA GLY A 106 -14.45 11.34 7.24
C GLY A 106 -13.84 12.75 7.33
N PRO A 107 -14.56 13.78 6.84
CA PRO A 107 -14.10 15.17 6.84
C PRO A 107 -13.67 15.69 8.22
N ASP A 108 -14.36 15.24 9.28
CA ASP A 108 -14.08 15.62 10.65
C ASP A 108 -12.98 14.77 11.32
N ARG A 109 -12.22 13.99 10.53
CA ARG A 109 -11.18 13.04 10.99
C ARG A 109 -11.67 11.92 11.92
N HIS A 110 -12.97 11.67 11.92
CA HIS A 110 -13.54 10.50 12.58
C HIS A 110 -13.56 9.30 11.64
N SER A 111 -13.37 8.10 12.19
CA SER A 111 -13.50 6.87 11.41
C SER A 111 -14.92 6.72 10.86
N ILE A 112 -15.02 6.35 9.59
CA ILE A 112 -16.28 6.08 8.90
C ILE A 112 -16.27 4.65 8.34
N PRO A 113 -17.43 4.05 8.02
CA PRO A 113 -17.47 2.74 7.38
C PRO A 113 -16.70 2.76 6.06
N PRO A 114 -15.78 1.81 5.83
CA PRO A 114 -15.15 1.65 4.53
C PRO A 114 -16.21 1.45 3.44
N PRO A 115 -16.08 2.11 2.27
CA PRO A 115 -17.02 1.94 1.18
C PRO A 115 -16.98 0.50 0.65
N ASP A 116 -18.10 -0.01 0.16
CA ASP A 116 -18.14 -1.34 -0.46
C ASP A 116 -17.15 -1.43 -1.63
N LYS A 117 -16.30 -2.45 -1.61
CA LYS A 117 -15.36 -2.72 -2.71
C LYS A 117 -16.06 -3.53 -3.79
N ASN A 118 -16.24 -2.92 -4.97
CA ASN A 118 -16.73 -3.65 -6.14
C ASN A 118 -15.61 -4.49 -6.76
N LYS A 119 -15.99 -5.45 -7.62
CA LYS A 119 -15.03 -6.27 -8.37
C LYS A 119 -14.17 -5.45 -9.34
N GLU A 120 -14.66 -4.28 -9.75
CA GLU A 120 -13.94 -3.36 -10.64
C GLU A 120 -13.02 -2.40 -9.88
N ASP A 121 -13.13 -2.34 -8.55
CA ASP A 121 -12.28 -1.49 -7.72
C ASP A 121 -10.98 -2.23 -7.40
N ILE A 122 -9.85 -1.55 -7.56
CA ILE A 122 -8.53 -2.01 -7.12
C ILE A 122 -7.96 -1.02 -6.11
N LEU A 123 -7.35 -1.52 -5.04
CA LEU A 123 -6.67 -0.73 -4.02
C LEU A 123 -5.20 -0.53 -4.40
N LEU A 124 -4.83 0.72 -4.70
CA LEU A 124 -3.46 1.11 -5.01
C LEU A 124 -2.85 1.91 -3.85
N PHE A 125 -1.55 1.73 -3.63
CA PHE A 125 -0.75 2.45 -2.64
C PHE A 125 0.19 3.41 -3.34
N PHE A 126 0.42 4.58 -2.73
CA PHE A 126 1.18 5.65 -3.38
C PHE A 126 2.38 6.09 -2.54
N LYS A 127 3.53 6.18 -3.20
CA LYS A 127 4.76 6.72 -2.63
C LYS A 127 5.19 7.96 -3.41
N LEU A 128 5.55 9.03 -2.72
CA LEU A 128 6.14 10.22 -3.34
C LEU A 128 7.65 10.19 -3.18
N TYR A 129 8.35 10.36 -4.29
CA TYR A 129 9.78 10.59 -4.33
C TYR A 129 10.09 12.08 -4.51
N ASP A 130 11.01 12.58 -3.71
CA ASP A 130 11.56 13.94 -3.76
C ASP A 130 13.04 13.85 -4.20
N PRO A 131 13.37 14.12 -5.47
CA PRO A 131 14.73 14.03 -6.00
C PRO A 131 15.72 14.98 -5.32
N GLU A 132 15.27 16.16 -4.89
CA GLU A 132 16.14 17.15 -4.23
C GLU A 132 16.57 16.69 -2.83
N LYS A 133 15.66 16.00 -2.13
CA LYS A 133 15.91 15.48 -0.78
C LYS A 133 16.36 14.01 -0.77
N GLU A 134 16.45 13.37 -1.93
CA GLU A 134 16.68 11.93 -2.09
C GLU A 134 15.78 11.10 -1.15
N ARG A 135 14.49 11.47 -1.06
CA ARG A 135 13.57 10.90 -0.06
C ARG A 135 12.31 10.34 -0.69
N LEU A 136 12.06 9.06 -0.43
CA LEU A 136 10.79 8.40 -0.71
C LEU A 136 9.91 8.46 0.55
N ARG A 137 8.61 8.70 0.40
CA ARG A 137 7.64 8.66 1.52
C ARG A 137 6.31 8.08 1.09
N TYR A 138 5.61 7.43 2.00
CA TYR A 138 4.21 7.07 1.79
C TYR A 138 3.32 8.32 1.77
N VAL A 139 2.31 8.35 0.89
CA VAL A 139 1.35 9.46 0.83
C VAL A 139 -0.11 9.04 0.92
N GLY A 140 -0.38 7.73 0.93
CA GLY A 140 -1.73 7.19 1.09
C GLY A 140 -2.06 6.11 0.07
N ARG A 141 -3.34 5.75 0.03
CA ARG A 141 -3.92 4.72 -0.83
C ARG A 141 -5.21 5.23 -1.47
N LEU A 142 -5.57 4.70 -2.63
CA LEU A 142 -6.83 5.02 -3.31
C LEU A 142 -7.46 3.76 -3.88
N PHE A 143 -8.79 3.72 -3.89
CA PHE A 143 -9.52 2.84 -4.79
C PHE A 143 -9.65 3.49 -6.15
N VAL A 144 -9.29 2.75 -7.19
CA VAL A 144 -9.50 3.17 -8.59
C VAL A 144 -10.26 2.09 -9.35
N LYS A 145 -10.91 2.46 -10.45
CA LYS A 145 -11.55 1.50 -11.34
C LYS A 145 -10.50 0.84 -12.22
N THR A 146 -10.54 -0.48 -12.35
CA THR A 146 -9.64 -1.24 -13.24
C THR A 146 -9.68 -0.73 -14.69
N SER A 147 -10.84 -0.25 -15.15
CA SER A 147 -11.03 0.36 -16.48
C SER A 147 -10.59 1.83 -16.58
N GLY A 148 -10.40 2.51 -15.45
CA GLY A 148 -9.95 3.90 -15.36
C GLY A 148 -8.48 4.05 -15.73
N LYS A 149 -8.02 5.30 -15.80
CA LYS A 149 -6.67 5.65 -16.26
C LYS A 149 -5.91 6.45 -15.20
N PRO A 150 -4.57 6.35 -15.11
CA PRO A 150 -3.80 7.15 -14.16
C PRO A 150 -3.98 8.66 -14.35
N MET A 151 -4.21 9.14 -15.59
CA MET A 151 -4.48 10.56 -15.83
C MET A 151 -5.72 11.10 -15.10
N GLU A 152 -6.69 10.23 -14.76
CA GLU A 152 -7.95 10.62 -14.11
C GLU A 152 -7.75 10.92 -12.61
N ILE A 153 -6.65 10.43 -12.01
CA ILE A 153 -6.36 10.58 -10.59
C ILE A 153 -5.23 11.58 -10.28
N LEU A 154 -4.63 12.22 -11.29
CA LEU A 154 -3.47 13.11 -11.10
C LEU A 154 -3.76 14.25 -10.12
N ALA A 155 -4.92 14.90 -10.26
CA ALA A 155 -5.32 15.97 -9.35
C ALA A 155 -5.40 15.48 -7.89
N LYS A 156 -5.87 14.24 -7.68
CA LYS A 156 -5.93 13.64 -6.34
C LYS A 156 -4.54 13.31 -5.80
N LEU A 157 -3.64 12.81 -6.64
CA LEU A 157 -2.25 12.56 -6.26
C LEU A 157 -1.53 13.87 -5.89
N ASN A 158 -1.77 14.94 -6.64
CA ASN A 158 -1.27 16.28 -6.34
C ASN A 158 -1.80 16.78 -4.98
N GLU A 159 -3.10 16.62 -4.71
CA GLU A 159 -3.70 16.95 -3.41
C GLU A 159 -3.02 16.18 -2.26
N MET A 160 -2.85 14.86 -2.40
CA MET A 160 -2.21 14.00 -1.40
C MET A 160 -0.72 14.35 -1.18
N ALA A 161 -0.05 14.82 -2.24
CA ALA A 161 1.34 15.26 -2.18
C ALA A 161 1.51 16.68 -1.61
N GLY A 162 0.44 17.48 -1.59
CA GLY A 162 0.49 18.91 -1.26
C GLY A 162 1.01 19.78 -2.41
N PHE A 163 0.80 19.35 -3.66
CA PHE A 163 1.20 20.07 -4.87
C PHE A 163 0.05 20.93 -5.43
N ALA A 164 0.37 21.76 -6.42
CA ALA A 164 -0.64 22.45 -7.20
C ALA A 164 -1.49 21.42 -7.99
N PRO A 165 -2.80 21.65 -8.19
CA PRO A 165 -3.68 20.69 -8.88
C PRO A 165 -3.20 20.30 -10.28
N ASP A 166 -2.58 21.25 -11.00
CA ASP A 166 -2.05 21.14 -12.36
C ASP A 166 -0.54 20.84 -12.41
N GLU A 167 0.07 20.49 -11.28
CA GLU A 167 1.47 20.07 -11.26
C GLU A 167 1.66 18.82 -12.13
N GLU A 168 2.62 18.90 -13.07
CA GLU A 168 3.02 17.76 -13.88
C GLU A 168 3.85 16.78 -13.05
N ILE A 169 3.35 15.54 -12.95
CA ILE A 169 3.98 14.47 -12.18
C ILE A 169 4.25 13.25 -13.06
N ASP A 170 5.35 12.55 -12.81
CA ASP A 170 5.64 11.27 -13.44
C ASP A 170 5.26 10.12 -12.50
N LEU A 171 4.72 9.04 -13.09
CA LEU A 171 4.23 7.87 -12.38
C LEU A 171 5.08 6.65 -12.74
N PHE A 172 5.37 5.82 -11.74
CA PHE A 172 6.16 4.60 -11.87
C PHE A 172 5.52 3.48 -11.05
N GLU A 173 5.44 2.29 -11.59
CA GLU A 173 5.00 1.09 -10.87
C GLU A 173 6.19 0.43 -10.17
N GLU A 174 6.05 0.13 -8.87
CA GLU A 174 7.03 -0.65 -8.10
C GLU A 174 6.69 -2.15 -8.19
N ILE A 175 7.34 -2.84 -9.13
CA ILE A 175 7.02 -4.22 -9.53
C ILE A 175 7.78 -5.24 -8.68
N LYS A 176 9.12 -5.19 -8.65
CA LYS A 176 9.96 -6.14 -7.89
C LYS A 176 11.28 -5.51 -7.46
N PHE A 177 11.88 -6.08 -6.42
CA PHE A 177 13.18 -5.66 -5.88
C PHE A 177 14.28 -6.69 -6.11
N GLU A 178 13.93 -7.97 -5.94
CA GLU A 178 14.85 -9.09 -6.08
C GLU A 178 14.46 -9.96 -7.28
N PRO A 179 15.43 -10.47 -8.05
CA PRO A 179 16.89 -10.28 -7.92
C PRO A 179 17.41 -8.95 -8.49
N ASN A 180 16.56 -8.15 -9.14
CA ASN A 180 16.90 -6.83 -9.69
C ASN A 180 15.73 -5.88 -9.46
N VAL A 181 16.01 -4.59 -9.23
CA VAL A 181 14.95 -3.58 -9.12
C VAL A 181 14.25 -3.48 -10.47
N MET A 182 12.92 -3.54 -10.41
CA MET A 182 12.06 -3.29 -11.56
C MET A 182 11.02 -2.28 -11.11
N CYS A 183 11.25 -1.05 -11.55
CA CYS A 183 10.33 0.05 -11.37
C CYS A 183 10.13 0.70 -12.74
N GLU A 184 8.93 0.58 -13.29
CA GLU A 184 8.65 0.94 -14.68
C GLU A 184 7.76 2.16 -14.77
N ARG A 185 8.01 3.04 -15.75
CA ARG A 185 7.19 4.22 -15.97
C ARG A 185 5.78 3.80 -16.40
N LEU A 186 4.78 4.37 -15.75
CA LEU A 186 3.38 4.09 -16.03
C LEU A 186 2.85 5.02 -17.14
N ASP A 187 2.25 4.45 -18.19
CA ASP A 187 1.55 5.24 -19.20
C ASP A 187 0.25 5.82 -18.62
N LYS A 188 0.19 7.14 -18.48
CA LYS A 188 -0.95 7.88 -17.95
C LYS A 188 -2.24 7.67 -18.76
N ARG A 189 -2.15 7.26 -20.03
CA ARG A 189 -3.29 7.10 -20.96
C ARG A 189 -3.79 5.66 -21.04
N ALA A 190 -2.97 4.69 -20.66
CA ALA A 190 -3.36 3.30 -20.54
C ALA A 190 -4.28 3.11 -19.33
N SER A 191 -5.21 2.15 -19.41
CA SER A 191 -6.02 1.82 -18.24
C SER A 191 -5.20 1.05 -17.22
N PHE A 192 -5.58 1.12 -15.94
CA PHE A 192 -4.92 0.33 -14.88
C PHE A 192 -4.91 -1.17 -15.21
N ARG A 193 -6.00 -1.69 -15.79
CA ARG A 193 -6.06 -3.07 -16.30
C ARG A 193 -5.03 -3.37 -17.38
N PHE A 194 -4.82 -2.45 -18.32
CA PHE A 194 -3.85 -2.64 -19.39
C PHE A 194 -2.43 -2.68 -18.85
N SER A 195 -2.15 -1.86 -17.83
CA SER A 195 -0.91 -1.89 -17.05
C SER A 195 -0.81 -3.08 -16.08
N GLN A 196 -1.79 -3.98 -16.06
CA GLN A 196 -1.83 -5.15 -15.17
C GLN A 196 -1.81 -4.81 -13.67
N LEU A 197 -2.30 -3.61 -13.31
CA LEU A 197 -2.38 -3.18 -11.92
C LEU A 197 -3.53 -3.88 -11.18
N GLU A 198 -3.23 -4.38 -9.99
CA GLU A 198 -4.10 -5.15 -9.10
C GLU A 198 -4.09 -4.61 -7.66
N ASP A 199 -4.95 -5.18 -6.82
CA ASP A 199 -4.99 -4.89 -5.38
C ASP A 199 -3.60 -5.09 -4.72
N GLY A 200 -3.12 -4.05 -4.04
CA GLY A 200 -1.83 -4.06 -3.35
C GLY A 200 -0.65 -3.55 -4.18
N ASP A 201 -0.88 -3.10 -5.41
CA ASP A 201 0.17 -2.47 -6.20
C ASP A 201 0.56 -1.10 -5.68
N ILE A 202 1.83 -0.77 -5.91
CA ILE A 202 2.44 0.47 -5.44
C ILE A 202 2.79 1.31 -6.66
N VAL A 203 2.25 2.51 -6.70
CA VAL A 203 2.60 3.55 -7.67
C VAL A 203 3.45 4.60 -6.98
N CYS A 204 4.71 4.66 -7.36
CA CYS A 204 5.60 5.75 -6.99
C CYS A 204 5.39 6.92 -7.95
N PHE A 205 5.51 8.14 -7.45
CA PHE A 205 5.44 9.32 -8.30
C PHE A 205 6.35 10.44 -7.79
N GLN A 206 6.61 11.41 -8.67
CA GLN A 206 7.43 12.58 -8.41
C GLN A 206 7.00 13.73 -9.31
N LYS A 207 7.45 14.95 -8.99
CA LYS A 207 7.34 16.06 -9.93
C LYS A 207 8.14 15.77 -11.19
N GLN A 208 7.60 16.14 -12.36
CA GLN A 208 8.36 16.09 -13.60
C GLN A 208 9.47 17.14 -13.54
N LEU A 209 10.72 16.70 -13.69
CA LEU A 209 11.87 17.60 -13.65
C LEU A 209 12.05 18.28 -15.00
N LEU A 210 12.42 19.57 -14.96
CA LEU A 210 12.98 20.25 -16.13
C LEU A 210 14.43 19.78 -16.35
N PRO A 211 14.95 19.79 -17.60
CA PRO A 211 16.31 19.35 -17.90
C PRO A 211 17.38 19.99 -17.02
N GLU A 212 17.24 21.29 -16.72
CA GLU A 212 18.18 22.04 -15.87
C GLU A 212 18.17 21.61 -14.39
N GLN A 213 17.07 21.01 -13.92
CA GLN A 213 16.95 20.48 -12.57
C GLN A 213 17.47 19.04 -12.51
N GLU A 214 17.23 18.27 -13.58
CA GLU A 214 17.71 16.90 -13.73
C GLU A 214 19.23 16.81 -13.60
N GLU A 215 19.96 17.75 -14.21
CA GLU A 215 21.43 17.84 -14.11
C GLU A 215 21.95 18.15 -12.71
N LYS A 216 21.10 18.68 -11.81
CA LYS A 216 21.47 19.11 -10.46
C LYS A 216 21.22 18.05 -9.39
N VAL A 217 20.44 17.02 -9.72
CA VAL A 217 20.08 15.95 -8.78
C VAL A 217 20.84 14.68 -9.10
N ARG A 218 21.18 13.90 -8.08
CA ARG A 218 21.97 12.68 -8.25
C ARG A 218 21.15 11.50 -8.79
N TYR A 219 19.90 11.40 -8.34
CA TYR A 219 18.96 10.35 -8.71
C TYR A 219 17.69 11.03 -9.23
N PRO A 220 17.63 11.29 -10.56
CA PRO A 220 16.60 12.12 -11.15
C PRO A 220 15.22 11.47 -11.09
N ASP A 221 15.15 10.14 -11.03
CA ASP A 221 13.90 9.41 -11.01
C ASP A 221 13.82 8.31 -9.96
N VAL A 222 12.59 7.82 -9.70
CA VAL A 222 12.30 6.73 -8.77
C VAL A 222 13.12 5.48 -9.10
N PRO A 223 13.17 4.96 -10.35
CA PRO A 223 13.96 3.77 -10.66
C PRO A 223 15.44 3.92 -10.29
N SER A 224 16.07 5.04 -10.62
CA SER A 224 17.47 5.31 -10.30
C SER A 224 17.72 5.36 -8.79
N PHE A 225 16.80 5.96 -8.03
CA PHE A 225 16.89 6.00 -6.58
C PHE A 225 16.76 4.61 -5.95
N LEU A 226 15.79 3.80 -6.39
CA LEU A 226 15.59 2.46 -5.86
C LEU A 226 16.75 1.52 -6.18
N GLU A 227 17.34 1.64 -7.38
CA GLU A 227 18.55 0.90 -7.76
C GLU A 227 19.74 1.26 -6.84
N TYR A 228 19.91 2.55 -6.54
CA TYR A 228 20.92 2.98 -5.58
C TYR A 228 20.70 2.43 -4.17
N VAL A 229 19.46 2.49 -3.66
CA VAL A 229 19.12 1.96 -2.35
C VAL A 229 19.42 0.47 -2.27
N LYS A 230 19.08 -0.30 -3.32
CA LYS A 230 19.41 -1.72 -3.40
C LYS A 230 20.90 -1.98 -3.26
N ASN A 231 21.73 -1.24 -3.99
CA ASN A 231 23.19 -1.42 -3.98
C ASN A 231 23.86 -1.02 -2.64
N ARG A 232 23.11 -0.43 -1.70
CA ARG A 232 23.61 -0.09 -0.36
C ARG A 232 23.22 -1.07 0.74
N GLN A 233 22.22 -1.92 0.50
CA GLN A 233 21.80 -2.97 1.44
C GLN A 233 22.66 -4.21 1.28
#